data_AF-A0A7S2Z2N3-F1
#
_entry.id   AF-A0A7S2Z2N3-F1
#
_cell.length_a   1.000
_cell.length_b   1.000
_cell.length_c   1.000
_cell.angle_alpha   90.00
_cell.angle_beta   90.00
_cell.angle_gamma   90.00
#
_symmetry.space_group_name_H-M   'P 1'
#
loop_
_entity.id
_entity.type
_entity.pdbx_description
1 polymer ?
#
loop_
_entity_poly.entity_id
_entity_poly.type
_entity_poly.pdbx_seq_one_letter_code
_entity_poly.pdbx_strand_id
1 'polypeptide(L)'
;MSLKYFVEAGAIACRRVPKEDLRRIAKATGATLVSTLADMEGEETFDAANLGQAESVSEERVCDDDIIMVRGAKSTASVTLLLRGANDYMLDEMERSIHDALCVVKRTLEFGTVVPGGGAVEAALSVFLENFAISLGSREQLPVAEFAEALMVIPKTLAVNAAKDAIDLVAKLRAYHYTSQMKPGKEKFAEYGLDLYEGAVVNNIEKGV
;
A
#
# COMPACT_ATOMS: atom_id res chain seq x y z
N MET A 1 38.22 -15.22 -16.86
CA MET A 1 38.45 -15.28 -18.32
C MET A 1 37.18 -15.09 -19.17
N SER A 2 35.96 -15.22 -18.64
CA SER A 2 34.72 -15.09 -19.44
C SER A 2 34.23 -13.67 -19.72
N LEU A 3 34.54 -12.67 -18.89
CA LEU A 3 34.06 -11.28 -19.10
C LEU A 3 34.62 -10.62 -20.35
N LYS A 4 35.83 -11.02 -20.78
CA LYS A 4 36.47 -10.47 -21.98
C LYS A 4 35.62 -10.71 -23.23
N TYR A 5 35.03 -11.90 -23.35
CA TYR A 5 34.18 -12.24 -24.49
C TYR A 5 32.91 -11.40 -24.55
N PHE A 6 32.32 -11.03 -23.40
CA PHE A 6 31.16 -10.14 -23.37
C PHE A 6 31.52 -8.73 -23.82
N VAL A 7 32.69 -8.21 -23.42
CA VAL A 7 33.17 -6.90 -23.88
C VAL A 7 33.48 -6.91 -25.38
N GLU A 8 34.14 -7.95 -25.88
CA GLU A 8 34.42 -8.12 -27.32
C GLU A 8 33.14 -8.27 -28.16
N ALA A 9 32.09 -8.89 -27.61
CA ALA A 9 30.79 -9.04 -28.26
C ALA A 9 29.83 -7.85 -28.05
N GLY A 10 30.20 -6.83 -27.27
CA GLY A 10 29.35 -5.68 -26.97
C GLY A 10 28.14 -6.00 -26.08
N ALA A 11 28.23 -7.01 -25.23
CA ALA A 11 27.17 -7.46 -24.33
C ALA A 11 27.44 -7.07 -22.87
N ILE A 12 26.42 -6.59 -22.16
CA ILE A 12 26.50 -6.26 -20.73
C ILE A 12 26.35 -7.55 -19.91
N ALA A 13 27.29 -7.82 -19.01
CA ALA A 13 27.29 -9.00 -18.15
C ALA A 13 27.22 -8.62 -16.67
N CYS A 14 26.14 -9.03 -15.99
CA CYS A 14 25.92 -8.78 -14.57
C CYS A 14 26.32 -9.99 -13.74
N ARG A 15 26.89 -9.78 -12.55
CA ARG A 15 27.23 -10.86 -11.61
C ARG A 15 26.55 -10.64 -10.27
N ARG A 16 26.22 -11.74 -9.58
CA ARG A 16 25.62 -11.74 -8.24
C ARG A 16 24.33 -10.91 -8.13
N VAL A 17 23.48 -10.95 -9.15
CA VAL A 17 22.15 -10.34 -9.11
C VAL A 17 21.24 -11.15 -8.17
N PRO A 18 20.43 -10.51 -7.32
CA PRO A 18 19.44 -11.19 -6.49
C PRO A 18 18.51 -12.09 -7.32
N LYS A 19 18.24 -13.31 -6.82
CA LYS A 19 17.40 -14.29 -7.55
C LYS A 19 15.97 -13.81 -7.74
N GLU A 20 15.45 -12.99 -6.82
CA GLU A 20 14.10 -12.44 -6.90
C GLU A 20 13.97 -11.47 -8.08
N ASP A 21 14.94 -10.58 -8.26
CA ASP A 21 14.95 -9.63 -9.36
C ASP A 21 15.17 -10.33 -10.70
N LEU A 22 16.03 -11.36 -10.76
CA LEU A 22 16.19 -12.18 -11.97
C LEU A 22 14.85 -12.80 -12.41
N ARG A 23 14.05 -13.31 -11.47
CA ARG A 23 12.73 -13.86 -11.78
C ARG A 23 11.75 -12.78 -12.27
N ARG A 24 11.78 -11.59 -11.66
CA ARG A 24 10.92 -10.46 -12.06
C ARG A 24 11.30 -9.94 -13.46
N ILE A 25 12.58 -9.76 -13.73
CA ILE A 25 13.09 -9.35 -15.05
C ILE A 25 12.73 -10.38 -16.10
N ALA A 26 13.00 -11.67 -15.82
CA ALA A 26 12.66 -12.76 -16.75
C ALA A 26 11.17 -12.74 -17.11
N LYS A 27 10.29 -12.60 -16.11
CA LYS A 27 8.84 -12.48 -16.34
C LYS A 27 8.47 -11.21 -17.11
N ALA A 28 9.11 -10.07 -16.84
CA ALA A 28 8.83 -8.81 -17.53
C ALA A 28 9.26 -8.85 -19.01
N THR A 29 10.43 -9.40 -19.31
CA THR A 29 11.01 -9.47 -20.66
C THR A 29 10.54 -10.69 -21.46
N GLY A 30 9.90 -11.67 -20.82
CA GLY A 30 9.52 -12.95 -21.40
C GLY A 30 10.69 -13.94 -21.53
N ALA A 31 11.77 -13.74 -20.77
CA ALA A 31 12.90 -14.66 -20.74
C ALA A 31 12.62 -15.87 -19.84
N THR A 32 13.34 -16.96 -20.06
CA THR A 32 13.33 -18.13 -19.16
C THR A 32 14.58 -18.13 -18.30
N LEU A 33 14.43 -18.35 -16.99
CA LEU A 33 15.58 -18.49 -16.10
C LEU A 33 16.23 -19.87 -16.31
N VAL A 34 17.40 -19.89 -16.95
CA VAL A 34 18.14 -21.11 -17.25
C VAL A 34 19.18 -21.38 -16.16
N SER A 35 19.10 -22.55 -15.50
CA SER A 35 20.05 -22.97 -14.44
C SER A 35 21.19 -23.84 -14.96
N THR A 36 20.94 -24.61 -16.02
CA THR A 36 21.90 -25.49 -16.71
C THR A 36 21.74 -25.33 -18.21
N LEU A 37 22.86 -25.44 -18.95
CA LEU A 37 22.88 -25.41 -20.41
C LEU A 37 22.72 -26.81 -21.03
N ALA A 38 22.48 -27.83 -20.21
CA ALA A 38 22.28 -29.19 -20.68
C ALA A 38 20.86 -29.37 -21.24
N ASP A 39 20.77 -29.94 -22.44
CA ASP A 39 19.53 -30.43 -23.03
C ASP A 39 19.14 -31.79 -22.44
N MET A 40 17.91 -32.27 -22.68
CA MET A 40 17.44 -33.59 -22.23
C MET A 40 18.27 -34.75 -22.79
N GLU A 41 18.98 -34.51 -23.89
CA GLU A 41 19.86 -35.46 -24.58
C GLU A 41 21.30 -35.44 -24.04
N GLY A 42 21.61 -34.54 -23.11
CA GLY A 42 22.93 -34.43 -22.46
C GLY A 42 23.96 -33.59 -23.23
N GLU A 43 23.56 -32.95 -24.34
CA GLU A 43 24.39 -31.98 -25.05
C GLU A 43 24.22 -30.56 -24.48
N GLU A 44 25.23 -29.70 -24.65
CA GLU A 44 25.18 -28.29 -24.22
C GLU A 44 24.63 -27.41 -25.35
N THR A 45 23.34 -27.08 -25.30
CA THR A 45 22.67 -26.21 -26.27
C THR A 45 21.92 -25.07 -25.57
N PHE A 46 21.86 -23.90 -26.21
CA PHE A 46 21.09 -22.76 -25.68
C PHE A 46 20.06 -22.32 -26.72
N ASP A 47 18.79 -22.49 -26.38
CA ASP A 47 17.69 -22.03 -27.23
C ASP A 47 17.54 -20.50 -27.16
N ALA A 48 17.51 -19.86 -28.33
CA ALA A 48 17.26 -18.43 -28.47
C ALA A 48 15.86 -18.03 -27.95
N ALA A 49 14.91 -18.96 -27.87
CA ALA A 49 13.59 -18.72 -27.29
C ALA A 49 13.65 -18.39 -25.78
N ASN A 50 14.73 -18.75 -25.09
CA ASN A 50 14.91 -18.41 -23.67
C ASN A 50 15.32 -16.95 -23.44
N LEU A 51 15.67 -16.21 -24.50
CA LEU A 51 16.06 -14.81 -24.39
C LEU A 51 14.85 -13.88 -24.26
N GLY A 52 14.94 -12.91 -23.36
CA GLY A 52 13.95 -11.85 -23.20
C GLY A 52 14.15 -10.72 -24.20
N GLN A 53 13.09 -9.92 -24.40
CA GLN A 53 13.14 -8.72 -25.21
C GLN A 53 12.82 -7.47 -24.37
N ALA A 54 13.68 -6.46 -24.49
CA ALA A 54 13.53 -5.13 -23.91
C ALA A 54 13.91 -4.08 -24.96
N GLU A 55 13.32 -2.90 -24.88
CA GLU A 55 13.58 -1.78 -25.79
C GLU A 55 14.98 -1.20 -25.59
N SER A 56 15.40 -1.02 -24.34
CA SER A 56 16.73 -0.54 -24.00
C SER A 56 17.25 -1.14 -22.71
N VAL A 57 18.55 -1.41 -22.69
CA VAL A 57 19.30 -1.81 -21.50
C VAL A 57 20.52 -0.90 -21.42
N SER A 58 20.54 -0.02 -20.43
CA SER A 58 21.61 0.95 -20.21
C SER A 58 22.18 0.80 -18.80
N GLU A 59 23.48 1.08 -18.67
CA GLU A 59 24.10 1.34 -17.39
C GLU A 59 24.05 2.85 -17.18
N GLU A 60 23.36 3.27 -16.12
CA GLU A 60 23.22 4.67 -15.73
C GLU A 60 23.81 4.85 -14.33
N ARG A 61 24.70 5.82 -14.18
CA ARG A 61 25.21 6.20 -12.88
C ARG A 61 24.18 7.06 -12.15
N VAL A 62 23.68 6.56 -11.02
CA VAL A 62 22.79 7.32 -10.15
C VAL A 62 23.46 7.53 -8.80
N CYS A 63 23.73 8.79 -8.49
CA CYS A 63 24.55 9.18 -7.33
C CYS A 63 25.96 8.58 -7.47
N ASP A 64 26.34 7.71 -6.52
CA ASP A 64 27.64 7.07 -6.49
C ASP A 64 27.64 5.63 -7.00
N ASP A 65 26.45 5.08 -7.31
CA ASP A 65 26.28 3.71 -7.78
C ASP A 65 25.94 3.65 -9.27
N ASP A 66 26.52 2.66 -9.95
CA ASP A 66 26.19 2.32 -11.32
C ASP A 66 25.05 1.29 -11.32
N ILE A 67 23.90 1.66 -11.89
CA ILE A 67 22.71 0.80 -11.94
C ILE A 67 22.34 0.45 -13.36
N ILE A 68 21.86 -0.77 -13.55
CA ILE A 68 21.44 -1.26 -14.86
C ILE A 68 19.94 -1.06 -15.00
N MET A 69 19.55 -0.21 -15.94
CA MET A 69 18.17 0.10 -16.24
C MET A 69 17.71 -0.69 -17.46
N VAL A 70 16.74 -1.58 -17.24
CA VAL A 70 16.03 -2.30 -18.30
C VAL A 70 14.70 -1.60 -18.53
N ARG A 71 14.52 -0.96 -19.69
CA ARG A 71 13.31 -0.21 -20.03
C ARG A 71 12.59 -0.84 -21.23
N GLY A 72 11.27 -0.71 -21.26
CA GLY A 72 10.43 -1.20 -22.36
C GLY A 72 10.44 -2.72 -22.50
N ALA A 73 10.20 -3.45 -21.40
CA ALA A 73 10.08 -4.91 -21.44
C ALA A 73 8.81 -5.35 -22.19
N LYS A 74 8.94 -6.34 -23.08
CA LYS A 74 7.90 -6.68 -24.07
C LYS A 74 6.68 -7.42 -23.48
N SER A 75 6.87 -8.28 -22.48
CA SER A 75 5.82 -9.21 -22.04
C SER A 75 4.86 -8.58 -21.04
N THR A 76 5.38 -8.03 -19.95
CA THR A 76 4.57 -7.45 -18.86
C THR A 76 5.05 -6.05 -18.55
N ALA A 77 4.11 -5.10 -18.48
CA ALA A 77 4.40 -3.76 -17.99
C ALA A 77 4.90 -3.85 -16.54
N SER A 78 6.15 -3.41 -16.33
CA SER A 78 6.82 -3.40 -15.04
C SER A 78 7.36 -2.01 -14.76
N VAL A 79 7.32 -1.61 -13.50
CA VAL A 79 7.77 -0.31 -13.04
C VAL A 79 8.62 -0.53 -11.80
N THR A 80 9.77 0.15 -11.75
CA THR A 80 10.66 0.20 -10.59
C THR A 80 10.69 1.64 -10.09
N LEU A 81 10.51 1.84 -8.79
CA LEU A 81 10.63 3.14 -8.14
C LEU A 81 12.03 3.26 -7.53
N LEU A 82 12.76 4.31 -7.90
CA LEU A 82 14.07 4.61 -7.33
C LEU A 82 13.92 5.69 -6.26
N LEU A 83 14.12 5.32 -5.00
CA LEU A 83 14.02 6.24 -3.87
C LEU A 83 15.33 7.01 -3.70
N ARG A 84 15.21 8.30 -3.37
CA ARG A 84 16.35 9.16 -3.05
C ARG A 84 16.07 9.85 -1.72
N GLY A 85 17.01 9.74 -0.79
CA GLY A 85 16.91 10.26 0.56
C GLY A 85 18.25 10.78 1.04
N ALA A 86 18.25 11.51 2.15
CA ALA A 86 19.46 12.13 2.70
C ALA A 86 20.38 11.13 3.42
N ASN A 87 19.82 10.05 3.96
CA ASN A 87 20.53 8.98 4.65
C ASN A 87 19.75 7.66 4.54
N ASP A 88 20.43 6.55 4.86
CA ASP A 88 19.86 5.20 4.76
C ASP A 88 18.65 5.01 5.69
N TYR A 89 18.69 5.58 6.89
CA TYR A 89 17.56 5.49 7.84
C TYR A 89 16.26 6.13 7.31
N MET A 90 16.37 7.26 6.59
CA MET A 90 15.20 7.87 5.94
C MET A 90 14.75 7.06 4.74
N LEU A 91 15.68 6.48 3.97
CA LEU A 91 15.35 5.60 2.84
C LEU A 91 14.58 4.37 3.31
N ASP A 92 15.01 3.73 4.40
CA ASP A 92 14.32 2.57 4.99
C ASP A 92 12.87 2.91 5.38
N GLU A 93 12.65 4.08 5.98
CA GLU A 93 11.31 4.52 6.38
C GLU A 93 10.45 4.90 5.15
N MET A 94 11.05 5.51 4.13
CA MET A 94 10.37 5.80 2.87
C MET A 94 9.96 4.52 2.14
N GLU A 95 10.84 3.50 2.11
CA GLU A 95 10.54 2.20 1.51
C GLU A 95 9.32 1.55 2.20
N ARG A 96 9.32 1.53 3.54
CA ARG A 96 8.20 0.99 4.33
C ARG A 96 6.90 1.74 4.05
N SER A 97 6.95 3.07 4.08
CA SER A 97 5.78 3.93 3.84
C SER A 97 5.19 3.69 2.43
N ILE A 98 6.02 3.55 1.41
CA ILE A 98 5.57 3.29 0.04
C ILE A 98 5.03 1.87 -0.09
N HIS A 99 5.65 0.90 0.56
CA HIS A 99 5.17 -0.47 0.58
C HIS A 99 3.76 -0.55 1.15
N ASP A 100 3.51 0.11 2.28
CA ASP A 100 2.19 0.15 2.92
C ASP A 100 1.15 0.83 2.01
N ALA A 101 1.49 1.95 1.38
CA ALA A 101 0.62 2.64 0.44
C ALA A 101 0.23 1.76 -0.77
N LEU A 102 1.22 1.05 -1.36
CA LEU A 102 0.97 0.12 -2.46
C LEU A 102 0.09 -1.06 -2.03
N CYS A 103 0.25 -1.54 -0.79
CA CYS A 103 -0.59 -2.60 -0.25
C CYS A 103 -2.04 -2.16 -0.09
N VAL A 104 -2.29 -0.93 0.38
CA VAL A 104 -3.65 -0.37 0.47
C VAL A 104 -4.29 -0.31 -0.92
N VAL A 105 -3.61 0.28 -1.91
CA VAL A 105 -4.13 0.39 -3.29
C VAL A 105 -4.43 -0.99 -3.88
N LYS A 106 -3.54 -1.97 -3.67
CA LYS A 106 -3.76 -3.34 -4.12
C LYS A 106 -5.04 -3.93 -3.54
N ARG A 107 -5.26 -3.79 -2.23
CA ARG A 107 -6.47 -4.29 -1.56
C ARG A 107 -7.73 -3.59 -2.08
N THR A 108 -7.67 -2.29 -2.27
CA THR A 108 -8.79 -1.51 -2.82
C THR A 108 -9.18 -2.00 -4.21
N LEU A 109 -8.21 -2.28 -5.09
CA LEU A 109 -8.46 -2.81 -6.42
C LEU A 109 -9.00 -4.25 -6.42
N GLU A 110 -8.62 -5.07 -5.43
CA GLU A 110 -9.11 -6.45 -5.27
C GLU A 110 -10.59 -6.51 -4.84
N PHE A 111 -11.01 -5.67 -3.90
CA PHE A 111 -12.35 -5.73 -3.29
C PHE A 111 -13.37 -4.72 -3.86
N GLY A 112 -12.93 -3.63 -4.48
CA GLY A 112 -13.80 -2.64 -5.16
C GLY A 112 -14.73 -1.81 -4.27
N THR A 113 -14.66 -1.96 -2.94
CA THR A 113 -15.45 -1.19 -1.96
C THR A 113 -14.53 -0.53 -0.94
N VAL A 114 -14.89 0.68 -0.50
CA VAL A 114 -14.10 1.49 0.44
C VAL A 114 -15.00 2.10 1.51
N VAL A 115 -14.40 2.48 2.64
CA VAL A 115 -15.06 3.16 3.76
C VAL A 115 -14.27 4.42 4.12
N PRO A 116 -14.93 5.46 4.67
CA PRO A 116 -14.26 6.70 5.06
C PRO A 116 -13.32 6.48 6.25
N GLY A 117 -12.13 7.07 6.21
CA GLY A 117 -11.15 7.00 7.29
C GLY A 117 -11.36 8.01 8.41
N GLY A 118 -10.32 8.28 9.20
CA GLY A 118 -10.30 9.36 10.20
C GLY A 118 -11.23 9.16 11.40
N GLY A 119 -11.47 7.91 11.82
CA GLY A 119 -12.33 7.61 12.97
C GLY A 119 -13.83 7.58 12.67
N ALA A 120 -14.23 7.78 11.40
CA ALA A 120 -15.64 7.79 10.98
C ALA A 120 -16.32 6.43 11.19
N VAL A 121 -15.63 5.34 10.85
CA VAL A 121 -16.16 3.97 11.00
C VAL A 121 -16.35 3.62 12.47
N GLU A 122 -15.37 3.93 13.32
CA GLU A 122 -15.42 3.66 14.75
C GLU A 122 -16.55 4.44 15.43
N ALA A 123 -16.73 5.71 15.06
CA ALA A 123 -17.81 6.54 15.62
C ALA A 123 -19.19 6.11 15.11
N ALA A 124 -19.33 5.74 13.84
CA ALA A 124 -20.57 5.21 13.30
C ALA A 124 -20.97 3.89 13.98
N LEU A 125 -20.01 2.97 14.14
CA LEU A 125 -20.24 1.69 14.82
C LEU A 125 -20.56 1.88 16.30
N SER A 126 -19.86 2.79 16.99
CA SER A 126 -20.13 3.11 18.39
C SER A 126 -21.58 3.54 18.58
N VAL A 127 -22.05 4.53 17.81
CA VAL A 127 -23.44 5.00 17.90
C VAL A 127 -24.45 3.92 17.52
N PHE A 128 -24.15 3.13 16.48
CA PHE A 128 -25.04 2.05 16.05
C PHE A 128 -25.20 0.98 17.15
N LEU A 129 -24.09 0.57 17.75
CA LEU A 129 -24.05 -0.44 18.80
C LEU A 129 -24.69 0.05 20.10
N GLU A 130 -24.54 1.33 20.45
CA GLU A 130 -25.25 1.92 21.59
C GLU A 130 -26.77 1.85 21.41
N ASN A 131 -27.28 2.20 20.22
CA ASN A 131 -28.70 2.10 19.91
C ASN A 131 -29.17 0.63 19.86
N PHE A 132 -28.34 -0.26 19.32
CA PHE A 132 -28.61 -1.69 19.30
C PHE A 132 -28.66 -2.28 20.71
N ALA A 133 -27.77 -1.86 21.62
CA ALA A 133 -27.76 -2.32 23.01
C ALA A 133 -29.08 -2.04 23.73
N ILE A 134 -29.75 -0.93 23.43
CA ILE A 134 -31.07 -0.59 24.01
C ILE A 134 -32.16 -1.58 23.55
N SER A 135 -32.01 -2.16 22.36
CA SER A 135 -32.95 -3.17 21.85
C SER A 135 -32.75 -4.57 22.46
N LEU A 136 -31.62 -4.80 23.13
CA LEU A 136 -31.27 -6.09 23.74
C LEU A 136 -31.80 -6.23 25.18
N GLY A 137 -31.85 -7.47 25.66
CA GLY A 137 -32.19 -7.77 27.05
C GLY A 137 -31.14 -7.28 28.05
N SER A 138 -31.53 -7.17 29.32
CA SER A 138 -30.76 -6.45 30.35
C SER A 138 -29.33 -6.93 30.59
N ARG A 139 -29.04 -8.23 30.43
CA ARG A 139 -27.71 -8.80 30.71
C ARG A 139 -26.73 -8.67 29.54
N GLU A 140 -27.24 -8.65 28.32
CA GLU A 140 -26.44 -8.54 27.09
C GLU A 140 -26.19 -7.09 26.68
N GLN A 141 -27.02 -6.16 27.17
CA GLN A 141 -26.88 -4.73 26.94
C GLN A 141 -25.52 -4.17 27.40
N LEU A 142 -25.07 -4.53 28.60
CA LEU A 142 -23.84 -3.99 29.19
C LEU A 142 -22.59 -4.31 28.35
N PRO A 143 -22.30 -5.56 27.97
CA PRO A 143 -21.15 -5.87 27.11
C PRO A 143 -21.15 -5.13 25.77
N VAL A 144 -22.31 -4.97 25.14
CA VAL A 144 -22.42 -4.29 23.84
C VAL A 144 -22.15 -2.79 23.97
N ALA A 145 -22.66 -2.16 25.03
CA ALA A 145 -22.38 -0.75 25.33
C ALA A 145 -20.88 -0.51 25.61
N GLU A 146 -20.24 -1.37 26.39
CA GLU A 146 -18.79 -1.27 26.67
C GLU A 146 -17.96 -1.46 25.39
N PHE A 147 -18.36 -2.38 24.52
CA PHE A 147 -17.70 -2.56 23.23
C PHE A 147 -17.83 -1.32 22.33
N ALA A 148 -19.02 -0.69 22.32
CA ALA A 148 -19.25 0.55 21.60
C ALA A 148 -18.37 1.70 22.13
N GLU A 149 -18.17 1.80 23.44
CA GLU A 149 -17.28 2.79 24.04
C GLU A 149 -15.80 2.50 23.72
N ALA A 150 -15.40 1.23 23.71
CA ALA A 150 -14.03 0.83 23.40
C ALA A 150 -13.58 1.28 21.99
N LEU A 151 -14.48 1.26 21.00
CA LEU A 151 -14.18 1.73 19.64
C LEU A 151 -13.76 3.21 19.59
N MET A 152 -14.24 4.02 20.54
CA MET A 152 -13.92 5.45 20.59
C MET A 152 -12.47 5.74 21.00
N VAL A 153 -11.69 4.73 21.42
CA VAL A 153 -10.27 4.92 21.76
C VAL A 153 -9.45 5.41 20.56
N ILE A 154 -9.76 4.96 19.35
CA ILE A 154 -9.04 5.33 18.12
C ILE A 154 -9.18 6.82 17.82
N PRO A 155 -10.40 7.38 17.62
CA PRO A 155 -10.55 8.81 17.36
C PRO A 155 -10.06 9.70 18.52
N LYS A 156 -10.21 9.25 19.77
CA LYS A 156 -9.65 9.96 20.94
C LYS A 156 -8.13 10.05 20.85
N THR A 157 -7.46 8.93 20.58
CA THR A 157 -5.98 8.87 20.50
C THR A 157 -5.46 9.69 19.32
N LEU A 158 -6.14 9.64 18.17
CA LEU A 158 -5.81 10.45 17.00
C LEU A 158 -5.85 11.96 17.32
N ALA A 159 -6.90 12.42 17.99
CA ALA A 159 -7.03 13.82 18.39
C ALA A 159 -5.97 14.25 19.42
N VAL A 160 -5.64 13.39 20.39
CA VAL A 160 -4.58 13.65 21.39
C VAL A 160 -3.21 13.74 20.72
N ASN A 161 -2.89 12.81 19.81
CA ASN A 161 -1.62 12.81 19.07
C ASN A 161 -1.47 14.06 18.19
N ALA A 162 -2.58 14.62 17.70
CA ALA A 162 -2.61 15.88 16.96
C ALA A 162 -2.61 17.13 17.85
N ALA A 163 -2.52 16.99 19.18
CA ALA A 163 -2.62 18.06 20.16
C ALA A 163 -3.88 18.93 20.01
N LYS A 164 -5.01 18.32 19.61
CA LYS A 164 -6.32 18.97 19.51
C LYS A 164 -7.19 18.63 20.73
N ASP A 165 -8.28 19.37 20.91
CA ASP A 165 -9.27 19.05 21.94
C ASP A 165 -10.05 17.78 21.55
N ALA A 166 -9.60 16.65 22.10
CA ALA A 166 -10.23 15.36 21.87
C ALA A 166 -11.66 15.28 22.39
N ILE A 167 -12.02 16.03 23.44
CA ILE A 167 -13.36 16.01 24.01
C ILE A 167 -14.34 16.67 23.02
N ASP A 168 -13.98 17.85 22.52
CA ASP A 168 -14.81 18.60 21.58
C ASP A 168 -14.93 17.86 20.23
N LEU A 169 -13.81 17.39 19.66
CA LEU A 169 -13.81 16.71 18.37
C LEU A 169 -14.60 15.40 18.38
N VAL A 170 -14.41 14.58 19.42
CA VAL A 170 -15.10 13.30 19.55
C VAL A 170 -16.59 13.51 19.81
N ALA A 171 -16.97 14.51 20.60
CA ALA A 171 -18.36 14.85 20.83
C ALA A 171 -19.06 15.30 19.54
N LYS A 172 -18.40 16.16 18.75
CA LYS A 172 -18.90 16.59 17.43
C LYS A 172 -19.05 15.40 16.49
N LEU A 173 -18.02 14.57 16.37
CA LEU A 173 -18.03 13.38 15.51
C LEU A 173 -19.23 12.47 15.85
N ARG A 174 -19.40 12.12 17.13
CA ARG A 174 -20.55 11.33 17.59
C ARG A 174 -21.89 11.99 17.26
N ALA A 175 -22.00 13.31 17.44
CA ALA A 175 -23.23 14.03 17.11
C ALA A 175 -23.58 13.92 15.61
N TYR A 176 -22.60 14.02 14.72
CA TYR A 176 -22.80 13.83 13.28
C TYR A 176 -23.32 12.41 12.97
N HIS A 177 -22.66 11.37 13.47
CA HIS A 177 -23.09 9.97 13.24
C HIS A 177 -24.42 9.62 13.91
N TYR A 178 -24.75 10.22 15.06
CA TYR A 178 -26.07 10.09 15.66
C TYR A 178 -27.15 10.70 14.77
N THR A 179 -26.90 11.89 14.23
CA THR A 179 -27.85 12.51 13.30
C THR A 179 -27.98 11.75 11.98
N SER A 180 -26.92 11.11 11.49
CA SER A 180 -26.97 10.34 10.25
C SER A 180 -27.85 9.09 10.37
N GLN A 181 -27.89 8.47 11.55
CA GLN A 181 -28.69 7.26 11.82
C GLN A 181 -30.14 7.58 12.22
N MET A 182 -30.37 8.70 12.90
CA MET A 182 -31.70 9.02 13.47
C MET A 182 -32.58 9.88 12.56
N LYS A 183 -31.99 10.69 11.66
CA LYS A 183 -32.76 11.63 10.83
C LYS A 183 -32.75 11.19 9.36
N PRO A 184 -33.91 10.83 8.78
CA PRO A 184 -33.99 10.54 7.35
C PRO A 184 -33.61 11.79 6.53
N GLY A 185 -32.83 11.59 5.47
CA GLY A 185 -32.30 12.67 4.62
C GLY A 185 -30.96 13.28 5.07
N LYS A 186 -30.36 12.77 6.15
CA LYS A 186 -29.06 13.21 6.69
C LYS A 186 -27.98 12.12 6.68
N GLU A 187 -28.18 11.08 5.88
CA GLU A 187 -27.31 9.91 5.78
C GLU A 187 -25.86 10.24 5.40
N LYS A 188 -25.65 11.31 4.62
CA LYS A 188 -24.31 11.79 4.22
C LYS A 188 -23.41 12.16 5.41
N PHE A 189 -23.96 12.43 6.59
CA PHE A 189 -23.13 12.65 7.78
C PHE A 189 -22.40 11.39 8.27
N ALA A 190 -22.73 10.20 7.75
CA ALA A 190 -21.97 8.98 8.01
C ALA A 190 -20.56 9.01 7.39
N GLU A 191 -20.34 9.87 6.39
CA GLU A 191 -19.07 10.04 5.68
C GLU A 191 -18.10 10.99 6.41
N TYR A 192 -18.54 11.57 7.53
CA TYR A 192 -17.77 12.58 8.24
C TYR A 192 -16.77 11.92 9.17
N GLY A 193 -15.54 12.42 9.18
CA GLY A 193 -14.47 11.98 10.08
C GLY A 193 -13.65 13.14 10.60
N LEU A 194 -12.59 12.83 11.33
CA LEU A 194 -11.69 13.83 11.92
C LEU A 194 -10.67 14.32 10.90
N ASP A 195 -10.63 15.63 10.69
CA ASP A 195 -9.49 16.32 10.13
C ASP A 195 -8.63 16.89 11.25
N LEU A 196 -7.45 16.28 11.42
CA LEU A 196 -6.51 16.63 12.47
C LEU A 196 -5.64 17.84 12.11
N TYR A 197 -5.52 18.22 10.84
CA TYR A 197 -4.79 19.42 10.44
C TYR A 197 -5.56 20.67 10.87
N GLU A 198 -6.81 20.77 10.40
CA GLU A 198 -7.70 21.89 10.71
C GLU A 198 -8.28 21.78 12.13
N GLY A 199 -8.37 20.57 12.68
CA GLY A 199 -9.04 20.31 13.96
C GLY A 199 -10.55 20.47 13.82
N ALA A 200 -11.12 19.86 12.79
CA ALA A 200 -12.54 19.95 12.46
C ALA A 200 -13.09 18.58 12.05
N VAL A 201 -14.42 18.44 12.08
CA VAL A 201 -15.12 17.28 11.52
C VAL A 201 -15.58 17.64 10.12
N VAL A 202 -15.16 16.87 9.12
CA VAL A 202 -15.36 17.16 7.69
C VAL A 202 -15.78 15.91 6.94
N ASN A 203 -16.34 16.06 5.73
CA ASN A 203 -16.61 14.91 4.87
C ASN A 203 -15.29 14.32 4.36
N ASN A 204 -14.95 13.11 4.84
CA ASN A 204 -13.68 12.47 4.53
C ASN A 204 -13.66 11.88 3.12
N ILE A 205 -14.80 11.44 2.57
CA ILE A 205 -14.88 10.97 1.19
C ILE A 205 -14.55 12.10 0.21
N GLU A 206 -15.04 13.31 0.46
CA GLU A 206 -14.73 14.49 -0.35
C GLU A 206 -13.26 14.92 -0.21
N LYS A 207 -12.65 14.75 0.98
CA LYS A 207 -11.22 15.00 1.20
C LYS A 207 -10.32 13.84 0.73
N GLY A 208 -10.88 12.70 0.34
CA GLY A 208 -10.13 11.51 -0.11
C GLY A 208 -9.49 10.69 1.03
N VAL A 209 -10.09 10.71 2.22
CA VAL A 209 -9.63 10.07 3.46
C VAL A 209 -10.52 8.90 3.88
#